data_AF-A0A4Y3PDH2-F1
#
_entry.id   AF-A0A4Y3PDH2-F1
#
_cell.length_a   1.000
_cell.length_b   1.000
_cell.length_c   1.000
_cell.angle_alpha   90.00
_cell.angle_beta   90.00
_cell.angle_gamma   90.00
#
_symmetry.space_group_name_H-M   'P 1'
#
loop_
_entity.id
_entity.type
_entity.pdbx_description
1 polymer ?
#
loop_
_entity_poly.entity_id
_entity_poly.type
_entity_poly.pdbx_seq_one_letter_code
_entity_poly.pdbx_strand_id
1 'polypeptide(L)'
;MKKFDVSILTVAVLLTGLAVIGVSQAKDSAALDTNAVAKIGNVSISQHELYEQMKKESGASVMSDLVAIELCRQEGAAQGITVSEQEVDAKVNPIKDKLKTPEKFQQYLKEKNFTNEKELRERIKMILLRDKLLEKAYPVTDEQIKEYYEKNKEKLGKSLEEARPEIAEKLQERNKRKNVDEWITQLKKKYNVQISDPVLIEPEQE
;
A
#
# COMPACT_ATOMS: atom_id res chain seq x y z
N MET A 1 -38.57 19.12 32.17
CA MET A 1 -37.37 18.25 32.24
C MET A 1 -36.62 18.41 30.91
N LYS A 2 -35.42 18.98 30.95
CA LYS A 2 -34.59 19.27 29.76
C LYS A 2 -33.86 17.99 29.33
N LYS A 3 -33.96 17.66 28.04
CA LYS A 3 -33.20 16.58 27.39
C LYS A 3 -31.75 17.06 27.26
N PHE A 4 -30.79 16.25 27.73
CA PHE A 4 -29.37 16.48 27.53
C PHE A 4 -28.85 15.48 26.49
N ASP A 5 -28.20 16.02 25.46
CA ASP A 5 -27.65 15.29 24.31
C ASP A 5 -26.46 14.42 24.71
N VAL A 6 -26.54 13.13 24.38
CA VAL A 6 -25.48 12.12 24.56
C VAL A 6 -24.76 11.95 23.22
N SER A 7 -23.79 12.84 22.92
CA SER A 7 -23.04 12.73 21.65
C SER A 7 -21.54 13.08 21.72
N ILE A 8 -20.94 13.38 22.89
CA ILE A 8 -19.53 13.85 22.95
C ILE A 8 -18.65 13.09 23.97
N LEU A 9 -19.10 11.95 24.52
CA LEU A 9 -18.37 11.27 25.60
C LEU A 9 -17.84 9.87 25.31
N THR A 10 -17.88 9.40 24.06
CA THR A 10 -17.39 8.05 23.68
C THR A 10 -16.02 8.02 23.00
N VAL A 11 -15.36 9.15 22.74
CA VAL A 11 -14.04 9.17 22.04
C VAL A 11 -12.84 9.20 23.01
N ALA A 12 -13.04 9.27 24.32
CA ALA A 12 -11.93 9.43 25.28
C ALA A 12 -11.38 8.13 25.92
N VAL A 13 -11.81 6.92 25.51
CA VAL A 13 -11.53 5.67 26.26
C VAL A 13 -10.67 4.64 25.48
N LEU A 14 -9.65 5.09 24.73
CA LEU A 14 -8.59 4.19 24.24
C LEU A 14 -7.19 4.77 24.48
N LEU A 15 -6.94 5.24 25.70
CA LEU A 15 -5.60 5.58 26.21
C LEU A 15 -5.41 5.08 27.64
N THR A 16 -5.65 3.79 27.86
CA THR A 16 -5.23 3.11 29.09
C THR A 16 -4.39 1.90 28.73
N GLY A 17 -3.14 2.18 28.41
CA GLY A 17 -2.08 1.18 28.22
C GLY A 17 -0.69 1.76 28.52
N LEU A 18 -0.62 2.84 29.30
CA LEU A 18 0.64 3.33 29.89
C LEU A 18 0.61 2.92 31.36
N ALA A 19 1.20 1.77 31.65
CA ALA A 19 1.54 1.41 33.00
C ALA A 19 2.58 2.41 33.52
N VAL A 20 2.12 3.34 34.35
CA VAL A 20 2.95 4.27 35.10
C VAL A 20 3.63 3.48 36.22
N ILE A 21 4.87 3.04 35.98
CA ILE A 21 5.81 2.73 37.06
C ILE A 21 7.14 3.41 36.71
N GLY A 22 7.38 4.54 37.36
CA GLY A 22 8.59 5.34 37.18
C GLY A 22 8.59 6.59 38.04
N VAL A 23 8.28 6.47 39.33
CA VAL A 23 8.62 7.52 40.31
C VAL A 23 10.12 7.39 40.56
N SER A 24 10.93 8.16 39.83
CA SER A 24 12.33 8.42 40.17
C SER A 24 12.53 9.91 40.34
N GLN A 25 13.02 10.26 41.53
CA GLN A 25 13.18 11.61 42.02
C GLN A 25 14.06 12.48 41.12
N ALA A 26 13.67 13.75 41.01
CA ALA A 26 14.35 14.79 40.29
C ALA A 26 15.85 14.86 40.63
N LYS A 27 16.69 14.82 39.59
CA LYS A 27 17.94 15.56 39.56
C LYS A 27 17.90 16.43 38.31
N ASP A 28 18.01 17.73 38.53
CA ASP A 28 18.21 18.74 37.50
C ASP A 28 19.35 18.35 36.56
N SER A 29 18.96 17.93 35.37
CA SER A 29 19.66 18.25 34.14
C SER A 29 18.59 18.28 33.06
N ALA A 30 18.15 19.48 32.72
CA ALA A 30 17.51 19.80 31.47
C ALA A 30 18.52 19.54 30.32
N ALA A 31 18.89 18.28 30.12
CA ALA A 31 19.28 17.81 28.82
C ALA A 31 17.99 17.83 28.02
N LEU A 32 17.83 18.86 27.19
CA LEU A 32 16.99 18.71 26.01
C LEU A 32 17.48 17.42 25.34
N ASP A 33 16.67 16.36 25.39
CA ASP A 33 16.90 15.20 24.53
C ASP A 33 17.01 15.77 23.12
N THR A 34 18.21 15.72 22.54
CA THR A 34 18.51 16.35 21.25
C THR A 34 17.70 15.75 20.10
N ASN A 35 16.92 14.72 20.40
CA ASN A 35 15.99 14.01 19.53
C ASN A 35 14.52 14.19 19.93
N ALA A 36 14.19 15.19 20.76
CA ALA A 36 12.80 15.54 21.05
C ALA A 36 12.13 16.09 19.78
N VAL A 37 11.03 15.45 19.38
CA VAL A 37 10.22 15.86 18.20
C VAL A 37 9.03 16.72 18.59
N ALA A 38 8.63 16.72 19.87
CA ALA A 38 7.61 17.61 20.40
C ALA A 38 7.86 17.92 21.89
N LYS A 39 7.34 19.07 22.34
CA LYS A 39 7.35 19.49 23.75
C LYS A 39 5.96 20.01 24.16
N ILE A 40 5.42 19.48 25.25
CA ILE A 40 4.11 19.82 25.83
C ILE A 40 4.34 20.22 27.29
N GLY A 41 4.46 21.53 27.53
CA GLY A 41 4.89 22.05 28.83
C GLY A 41 6.27 21.51 29.22
N ASN A 42 6.32 20.65 30.24
CA ASN A 42 7.54 20.02 30.74
C ASN A 42 7.76 18.59 30.22
N VAL A 43 6.84 18.05 29.42
CA VAL A 43 6.97 16.71 28.81
C VAL A 43 7.55 16.86 27.41
N SER A 44 8.52 16.03 27.06
CA SER A 44 9.06 15.91 25.71
C SER A 44 8.70 14.54 25.13
N ILE A 45 8.33 14.51 23.85
CA ILE A 45 8.19 13.27 23.08
C ILE A 45 9.45 13.11 22.25
N SER A 46 10.16 12.01 22.44
CA SER A 46 11.35 11.68 21.67
C SER A 46 11.00 11.07 20.32
N GLN A 47 11.91 11.19 19.35
CA GLN A 47 11.81 10.52 18.06
C GLN A 47 11.71 8.99 18.21
N HIS A 48 12.40 8.43 19.21
CA HIS A 48 12.35 7.00 19.49
C HIS A 48 10.96 6.56 19.92
N GLU A 49 10.33 7.26 20.87
CA GLU A 49 8.96 6.95 21.30
C GLU A 49 7.96 7.04 20.15
N LEU A 50 8.07 8.08 19.31
CA LEU A 50 7.24 8.23 18.13
C LEU A 50 7.41 7.04 17.16
N TYR A 51 8.64 6.66 16.82
CA TYR A 51 8.89 5.58 15.88
C TYR A 51 8.53 4.20 16.43
N GLU A 52 8.76 3.94 17.71
CA GLU A 52 8.33 2.69 18.34
C GLU A 52 6.80 2.57 18.33
N GLN A 53 6.07 3.68 18.54
CA GLN A 53 4.62 3.67 18.45
C GLN A 53 4.15 3.44 17.00
N MET A 54 4.74 4.15 16.02
CA MET A 54 4.44 3.93 14.60
C MET A 54 4.73 2.50 14.14
N LYS A 55 5.84 1.93 14.61
CA LYS A 55 6.23 0.55 14.32
C LYS A 55 5.18 -0.44 14.84
N LYS A 56 4.66 -0.22 16.04
CA LYS A 56 3.58 -1.05 16.62
C LYS A 56 2.26 -0.88 15.88
N GLU A 57 1.91 0.34 15.47
CA GLU A 57 0.61 0.64 14.84
C GLU A 57 0.55 0.25 13.36
N SER A 58 1.66 0.38 12.62
CA SER A 58 1.66 0.23 11.16
C SER A 58 2.91 -0.47 10.61
N GLY A 59 3.90 -0.77 11.45
CA GLY A 59 5.18 -1.31 11.01
C GLY A 59 5.06 -2.63 10.26
N ALA A 60 4.20 -3.55 10.71
CA ALA A 60 4.01 -4.84 10.05
C ALA A 60 3.46 -4.69 8.62
N SER A 61 2.42 -3.86 8.43
CA SER A 61 1.85 -3.59 7.11
C SER A 61 2.86 -2.87 6.20
N VAL A 62 3.58 -1.87 6.72
CA VAL A 62 4.64 -1.19 5.96
C VAL A 62 5.76 -2.16 5.57
N MET A 63 6.16 -3.07 6.46
CA MET A 63 7.16 -4.09 6.16
C MET A 63 6.67 -5.06 5.08
N SER A 64 5.41 -5.50 5.16
CA SER A 64 4.78 -6.36 4.15
C SER A 64 4.80 -5.72 2.76
N ASP A 65 4.46 -4.43 2.67
CA ASP A 65 4.53 -3.64 1.44
C ASP A 65 5.96 -3.53 0.89
N LEU A 66 6.95 -3.25 1.74
CA LEU A 66 8.36 -3.16 1.34
C LEU A 66 8.88 -4.50 0.82
N VAL A 67 8.53 -5.60 1.49
CA VAL A 67 8.84 -6.95 1.02
C VAL A 67 8.20 -7.20 -0.34
N ALA A 68 6.91 -6.90 -0.52
CA ALA A 68 6.22 -7.12 -1.79
C ALA A 68 6.85 -6.32 -2.95
N ILE A 69 7.23 -5.06 -2.70
CA ILE A 69 7.96 -4.22 -3.66
C ILE A 69 9.28 -4.86 -4.06
N GLU A 70 10.07 -5.29 -3.08
CA GLU A 70 11.39 -5.88 -3.35
C GLU A 70 11.29 -7.22 -4.07
N LEU A 71 10.31 -8.06 -3.71
CA LEU A 71 10.01 -9.31 -4.41
C LEU A 71 9.65 -9.06 -5.88
N CYS A 72 8.80 -8.06 -6.17
CA CYS A 72 8.48 -7.69 -7.54
C CYS A 72 9.72 -7.23 -8.32
N ARG A 73 10.60 -6.44 -7.68
CA ARG A 73 11.84 -5.96 -8.29
C ARG A 73 12.79 -7.12 -8.64
N GLN A 74 12.99 -8.04 -7.70
CA GLN A 74 13.86 -9.20 -7.89
C GLN A 74 13.28 -10.18 -8.92
N GLU A 75 11.99 -10.47 -8.85
CA GLU A 75 11.32 -11.36 -9.81
C GLU A 75 11.32 -10.75 -11.21
N GLY A 76 11.05 -9.45 -11.32
CA GLY A 76 11.15 -8.70 -12.57
C GLY A 76 12.53 -8.83 -13.21
N ALA A 77 13.59 -8.58 -12.43
CA ALA A 77 14.95 -8.75 -12.90
C ALA A 77 15.26 -10.19 -13.31
N ALA A 78 14.86 -11.19 -12.50
CA ALA A 78 15.08 -12.60 -12.79
C ALA A 78 14.37 -13.08 -14.06
N GLN A 79 13.21 -12.51 -14.37
CA GLN A 79 12.42 -12.84 -15.55
C GLN A 79 12.67 -11.94 -16.77
N GLY A 80 13.55 -10.95 -16.66
CA GLY A 80 13.78 -9.95 -17.71
C GLY A 80 12.56 -9.06 -17.99
N ILE A 81 11.66 -8.90 -17.01
CA ILE A 81 10.49 -8.02 -17.13
C ILE A 81 10.86 -6.63 -16.63
N THR A 82 10.76 -5.65 -17.53
CA THR A 82 11.00 -4.24 -17.23
C THR A 82 9.78 -3.40 -17.58
N VAL A 83 9.70 -2.22 -16.97
CA VAL A 83 8.72 -1.18 -17.32
C VAL A 83 9.49 -0.02 -17.92
N SER A 84 9.13 0.37 -19.14
CA SER A 84 9.77 1.48 -19.84
C SER A 84 9.23 2.83 -19.35
N GLU A 85 9.98 3.90 -19.60
CA GLU A 85 9.51 5.25 -19.27
C GLU A 85 8.26 5.63 -20.08
N GLN A 86 8.12 5.12 -21.30
CA GLN A 86 6.93 5.35 -22.13
C GLN A 86 5.66 4.75 -21.50
N GLU A 87 5.78 3.59 -20.85
CA GLU A 87 4.65 2.97 -20.14
C GLU A 87 4.27 3.77 -18.89
N VAL A 88 5.26 4.32 -18.19
CA VAL A 88 5.03 5.23 -17.06
C VAL A 88 4.38 6.53 -17.53
N ASP A 89 4.88 7.12 -18.61
CA ASP A 89 4.34 8.34 -19.22
C ASP A 89 2.87 8.17 -19.64
N ALA A 90 2.53 7.01 -20.20
CA ALA A 90 1.15 6.67 -20.58
C ALA A 90 0.18 6.66 -19.39
N LYS A 91 0.67 6.50 -18.15
CA LYS A 91 -0.13 6.59 -16.92
C LYS A 91 -0.06 7.96 -16.25
N VAL A 92 1.07 8.65 -16.33
CA VAL A 92 1.29 9.96 -15.68
C VAL A 92 0.67 11.11 -16.48
N ASN A 93 0.84 11.12 -17.79
CA ASN A 93 0.38 12.24 -18.63
C ASN A 93 -1.14 12.46 -18.55
N PRO A 94 -2.00 11.42 -18.55
CA PRO A 94 -3.45 11.62 -18.38
C PRO A 94 -3.83 12.31 -17.05
N ILE A 95 -3.04 12.07 -15.98
CA ILE A 95 -3.24 12.74 -14.69
C ILE A 95 -2.91 14.24 -14.84
N LYS A 96 -1.79 14.55 -15.49
CA LYS A 96 -1.34 15.93 -15.75
C LYS A 96 -2.33 16.68 -16.65
N ASP A 97 -2.79 16.05 -17.73
CA ASP A 97 -3.75 16.62 -18.68
C ASP A 97 -5.10 16.93 -18.02
N LYS A 98 -5.57 16.05 -17.12
CA LYS A 98 -6.79 16.28 -16.35
C LYS A 98 -6.68 17.48 -15.41
N LEU A 99 -5.50 17.70 -14.83
CA LEU A 99 -5.26 18.76 -13.86
C LEU A 99 -4.98 20.12 -14.52
N LYS A 100 -4.57 20.13 -15.79
CA LYS A 100 -4.39 21.31 -16.68
C LYS A 100 -3.30 22.31 -16.29
N THR A 101 -2.90 22.42 -15.02
CA THR A 101 -1.83 23.33 -14.59
C THR A 101 -0.80 22.66 -13.70
N PRO A 102 0.47 23.11 -13.71
CA PRO A 102 1.52 22.59 -12.83
C PRO A 102 1.17 22.70 -11.35
N GLU A 103 0.51 23.78 -10.92
CA GLU A 103 0.14 24.03 -9.52
C GLU A 103 -0.87 22.99 -9.02
N LYS A 104 -1.88 22.68 -9.85
CA LYS A 104 -2.87 21.62 -9.54
C LYS A 104 -2.22 20.24 -9.48
N PHE A 105 -1.21 19.99 -10.32
CA PHE A 105 -0.44 18.75 -10.25
C PHE A 105 0.40 18.66 -8.97
N GLN A 106 1.05 19.75 -8.56
CA GLN A 106 1.77 19.80 -7.28
C GLN A 106 0.83 19.63 -6.07
N GLN A 107 -0.37 20.21 -6.12
CA GLN A 107 -1.39 19.97 -5.09
C GLN A 107 -1.81 18.49 -5.05
N TYR A 108 -2.08 17.89 -6.21
CA TYR A 108 -2.40 16.47 -6.31
C TYR A 108 -1.31 15.58 -5.71
N LEU A 109 -0.03 15.86 -6.00
CA LEU A 109 1.08 15.11 -5.42
C LEU A 109 1.07 15.21 -3.88
N LYS A 110 0.92 16.41 -3.33
CA LYS A 110 0.83 16.63 -1.87
C LYS A 110 -0.36 15.89 -1.24
N GLU A 111 -1.53 15.96 -1.85
CA GLU A 111 -2.73 15.25 -1.39
C GLU A 111 -2.56 13.73 -1.41
N LYS A 112 -1.69 13.21 -2.29
CA LYS A 112 -1.31 11.80 -2.37
C LYS A 112 -0.05 11.46 -1.57
N ASN A 113 0.44 12.39 -0.73
CA ASN A 113 1.64 12.26 0.08
C ASN A 113 2.91 11.96 -0.74
N PHE A 114 2.98 12.48 -1.96
CA PHE A 114 4.21 12.49 -2.77
C PHE A 114 4.93 13.83 -2.64
N THR A 115 6.24 13.77 -2.45
CA THR A 115 7.11 14.95 -2.38
C THR A 115 7.30 15.58 -3.77
N ASN A 116 7.30 14.76 -4.83
CA ASN A 116 7.58 15.18 -6.19
C ASN A 116 7.06 14.16 -7.23
N GLU A 117 7.13 14.52 -8.51
CA GLU A 117 6.68 13.66 -9.63
C GLU A 117 7.47 12.33 -9.68
N LYS A 118 8.75 12.32 -9.30
CA LYS A 118 9.58 11.10 -9.33
C LYS A 118 9.01 10.01 -8.42
N GLU A 119 8.52 10.35 -7.23
CA GLU A 119 7.90 9.36 -6.34
C GLU A 119 6.61 8.76 -6.92
N LEU A 120 5.77 9.58 -7.56
CA LEU A 120 4.59 9.09 -8.29
C LEU A 120 4.99 8.15 -9.43
N ARG A 121 6.00 8.52 -10.21
CA ARG A 121 6.52 7.71 -11.32
C ARG A 121 7.05 6.36 -10.84
N GLU A 122 7.84 6.33 -9.76
CA GLU A 122 8.32 5.08 -9.17
C GLU A 122 7.17 4.22 -8.64
N ARG A 123 6.15 4.81 -8.00
CA ARG A 123 4.96 4.08 -7.57
C ARG A 123 4.22 3.44 -8.73
N ILE A 124 4.02 4.19 -9.83
CA ILE A 124 3.38 3.68 -11.05
C ILE A 124 4.23 2.57 -11.67
N LYS A 125 5.55 2.75 -11.75
CA LYS A 125 6.48 1.74 -12.27
C LYS A 125 6.37 0.42 -11.50
N MET A 126 6.29 0.47 -10.18
CA MET A 126 6.10 -0.71 -9.35
C MET A 126 4.74 -1.39 -9.56
N ILE A 127 3.66 -0.62 -9.72
CA ILE A 127 2.33 -1.16 -10.05
C ILE A 127 2.37 -1.88 -11.39
N LEU A 128 2.94 -1.24 -12.42
CA LEU A 128 3.06 -1.82 -13.76
C LEU A 128 3.93 -3.08 -13.76
N LEU A 129 5.03 -3.10 -13.00
CA LEU A 129 5.91 -4.25 -12.90
C LEU A 129 5.18 -5.45 -12.27
N ARG A 130 4.53 -5.23 -11.13
CA ARG A 130 3.72 -6.25 -10.45
C ARG A 130 2.63 -6.78 -11.37
N ASP A 131 1.94 -5.90 -12.06
CA ASP A 131 0.87 -6.28 -12.99
C ASP A 131 1.43 -7.17 -14.10
N LYS A 132 2.49 -6.77 -14.81
CA LYS A 132 3.13 -7.60 -15.84
C LYS A 132 3.56 -8.97 -15.33
N LEU A 133 4.11 -9.03 -14.11
CA LEU A 133 4.53 -10.27 -13.48
C LEU A 133 3.34 -11.22 -13.22
N LEU A 134 2.24 -10.69 -12.67
CA LEU A 134 1.02 -11.46 -12.44
C LEU A 134 0.35 -11.89 -13.74
N GLU A 135 0.37 -11.06 -14.79
CA GLU A 135 -0.16 -11.41 -16.10
C GLU A 135 0.59 -12.57 -16.73
N LYS A 136 1.93 -12.58 -16.60
CA LYS A 136 2.76 -13.68 -17.08
C LYS A 136 2.60 -14.94 -16.24
N ALA A 137 2.42 -14.82 -14.93
CA ALA A 137 2.23 -15.95 -14.03
C ALA A 137 0.82 -16.58 -14.15
N TYR A 138 -0.21 -15.76 -14.43
CA TYR A 138 -1.61 -16.17 -14.48
C TYR A 138 -2.32 -15.64 -15.74
N PRO A 139 -1.87 -16.05 -16.94
CA PRO A 139 -2.43 -15.57 -18.19
C PRO A 139 -3.89 -15.97 -18.33
N VAL A 140 -4.68 -15.12 -19.00
CA VAL A 140 -6.05 -15.47 -19.40
C VAL A 140 -6.00 -16.50 -20.51
N THR A 141 -6.75 -17.59 -20.36
CA THR A 141 -6.84 -18.64 -21.38
C THR A 141 -8.06 -18.47 -22.29
N ASP A 142 -8.00 -19.06 -23.49
CA ASP A 142 -9.12 -19.06 -24.43
C ASP A 142 -10.36 -19.75 -23.86
N GLU A 143 -10.17 -20.79 -23.04
CA GLU A 143 -11.25 -21.49 -22.36
C GLU A 143 -11.96 -20.57 -21.37
N GLN A 144 -11.21 -19.79 -20.58
CA GLN A 144 -11.79 -18.82 -19.65
C GLN A 144 -12.61 -17.75 -20.39
N ILE A 145 -12.12 -17.28 -21.54
CA ILE A 145 -12.82 -16.30 -22.38
C ILE A 145 -14.12 -16.89 -22.92
N LYS A 146 -14.09 -18.11 -23.49
CA LYS A 146 -15.27 -18.79 -24.02
C LYS A 146 -16.31 -19.05 -22.93
N GLU A 147 -15.86 -19.54 -21.77
CA GLU A 147 -16.75 -19.80 -20.63
C GLU A 147 -17.42 -18.52 -20.12
N TYR A 148 -16.65 -17.43 -20.01
CA TYR A 148 -17.20 -16.14 -19.62
C TYR A 148 -18.21 -15.63 -20.64
N TYR A 149 -17.90 -15.73 -21.94
CA TYR A 149 -18.80 -15.31 -23.01
C TYR A 149 -20.12 -16.08 -22.97
N GLU A 150 -20.09 -17.41 -22.92
CA GLU A 150 -21.32 -18.22 -22.91
C GLU A 150 -22.22 -17.90 -21.73
N LYS A 151 -21.64 -17.61 -20.56
CA LYS A 151 -22.39 -17.22 -19.35
C LYS A 151 -22.96 -15.80 -19.40
N ASN A 152 -22.48 -14.94 -20.30
CA ASN A 152 -22.81 -13.50 -20.31
C ASN A 152 -23.26 -12.97 -21.68
N LYS A 153 -23.40 -13.81 -22.70
CA LYS A 153 -23.67 -13.39 -24.10
C LYS A 153 -24.88 -12.47 -24.25
N GLU A 154 -25.98 -12.75 -23.53
CA GLU A 154 -27.18 -11.91 -23.55
C GLU A 154 -26.93 -10.50 -23.03
N LYS A 155 -26.09 -10.37 -21.99
CA LYS A 155 -25.73 -9.06 -21.40
C LYS A 155 -24.71 -8.32 -22.25
N LEU A 156 -23.82 -9.05 -22.92
CA LEU A 156 -22.78 -8.48 -23.77
C LEU A 156 -23.36 -7.89 -25.05
N GLY A 157 -24.37 -8.56 -25.65
CA GLY A 157 -25.05 -8.06 -26.85
C GLY A 157 -24.17 -7.93 -28.09
N LYS A 158 -23.03 -8.63 -28.11
CA LYS A 158 -22.00 -8.60 -29.17
C LYS A 158 -21.50 -10.01 -29.45
N SER A 159 -20.85 -10.21 -30.60
CA SER A 159 -20.18 -11.49 -30.90
C SER A 159 -18.99 -11.74 -29.95
N LEU A 160 -18.53 -12.99 -29.88
CA LEU A 160 -17.36 -13.35 -29.08
C LEU A 160 -16.12 -12.55 -29.50
N GLU A 161 -15.89 -12.39 -30.80
CA GLU A 161 -14.74 -11.66 -31.34
C GLU A 161 -14.75 -10.18 -30.91
N GLU A 162 -15.91 -9.53 -30.97
CA GLU A 162 -16.07 -8.14 -30.54
C GLU A 162 -15.95 -7.97 -29.02
N ALA A 163 -16.41 -8.95 -28.23
CA ALA A 163 -16.37 -8.91 -26.78
C ALA A 163 -15.03 -9.39 -26.19
N ARG A 164 -14.20 -10.11 -26.96
CA ARG A 164 -12.97 -10.76 -26.48
C ARG A 164 -12.03 -9.81 -25.74
N PRO A 165 -11.73 -8.58 -26.20
CA PRO A 165 -10.85 -7.66 -25.47
C PRO A 165 -11.38 -7.27 -24.08
N GLU A 166 -12.67 -6.95 -23.98
CA GLU A 166 -13.33 -6.59 -22.72
C GLU A 166 -13.35 -7.78 -21.75
N ILE A 167 -13.63 -8.97 -22.26
CA ILE A 167 -13.63 -10.20 -21.47
C ILE A 167 -12.22 -10.51 -20.97
N ALA A 168 -11.21 -10.39 -21.84
CA ALA A 168 -9.83 -10.64 -21.48
C ALA A 168 -9.35 -9.69 -20.38
N GLU A 169 -9.63 -8.39 -20.48
CA GLU A 169 -9.29 -7.42 -19.44
C GLU A 169 -9.94 -7.76 -18.09
N LYS A 170 -11.25 -8.05 -18.09
CA LYS A 170 -11.98 -8.46 -16.87
C LYS A 170 -11.45 -9.74 -16.25
N LEU A 171 -11.10 -10.72 -17.06
CA LEU A 171 -10.52 -11.98 -16.59
C LEU A 171 -9.09 -11.79 -16.10
N GLN A 172 -8.32 -10.90 -16.71
CA GLN A 172 -6.96 -10.56 -16.29
C GLN A 172 -6.99 -9.95 -14.88
N GLU A 173 -7.87 -8.97 -14.65
CA GLU A 173 -8.07 -8.38 -13.31
C GLU A 173 -8.53 -9.43 -12.29
N ARG A 174 -9.43 -10.33 -12.68
CA ARG A 174 -9.90 -11.42 -11.83
C ARG A 174 -8.77 -12.39 -11.47
N ASN A 175 -7.96 -12.79 -12.44
CA ASN A 175 -6.83 -13.68 -12.24
C ASN A 175 -5.79 -13.02 -11.31
N LYS A 176 -5.45 -11.74 -11.54
CA LYS A 176 -4.57 -10.96 -10.66
C LYS A 176 -5.09 -10.96 -9.22
N ARG A 177 -6.32 -10.50 -9.01
CA ARG A 177 -6.92 -10.37 -7.66
C ARG A 177 -7.02 -11.71 -6.94
N LYS A 178 -7.38 -12.78 -7.65
CA LYS A 178 -7.53 -14.12 -7.05
C LYS A 178 -6.21 -14.72 -6.61
N ASN A 179 -5.12 -14.44 -7.34
CA ASN A 179 -3.85 -15.15 -7.16
C ASN A 179 -2.76 -14.30 -6.48
N VAL A 180 -2.95 -13.01 -6.24
CA VAL A 180 -1.89 -12.13 -5.70
C VAL A 180 -1.33 -12.60 -4.36
N ASP A 181 -2.16 -13.06 -3.44
CA ASP A 181 -1.72 -13.47 -2.09
C ASP A 181 -0.89 -14.77 -2.15
N GLU A 182 -1.36 -15.76 -2.92
CA GLU A 182 -0.65 -17.01 -3.17
C GLU A 182 0.67 -16.74 -3.92
N TRP A 183 0.62 -15.86 -4.92
CA TRP A 183 1.81 -15.47 -5.68
C TRP A 183 2.88 -14.82 -4.81
N ILE A 184 2.49 -13.88 -3.94
CA ILE A 184 3.41 -13.26 -2.97
C ILE A 184 3.95 -14.31 -2.00
N THR A 185 3.13 -15.26 -1.54
CA THR A 185 3.57 -16.35 -0.66
C THR A 185 4.62 -17.23 -1.33
N GLN A 186 4.41 -17.59 -2.59
CA GLN A 186 5.37 -18.35 -3.39
C GLN A 186 6.68 -17.58 -3.59
N LEU A 187 6.61 -16.27 -3.85
CA LEU A 187 7.79 -15.41 -3.96
C LEU A 187 8.54 -15.29 -2.62
N LYS A 188 7.83 -15.09 -1.50
CA LYS A 188 8.43 -15.08 -0.15
C LYS A 188 9.23 -16.36 0.10
N LYS A 189 8.69 -17.52 -0.28
CA LYS A 189 9.39 -18.82 -0.19
C LYS A 189 10.58 -18.91 -1.15
N LYS A 190 10.40 -18.53 -2.41
CA LYS A 190 11.44 -18.56 -3.47
C LYS A 190 12.67 -17.74 -3.07
N TYR A 191 12.45 -16.56 -2.50
CA TYR A 191 13.50 -15.62 -2.12
C TYR A 191 13.92 -15.72 -0.65
N ASN A 192 13.41 -16.72 0.09
CA ASN A 192 13.74 -16.95 1.49
C ASN A 192 13.63 -15.67 2.34
N VAL A 193 12.47 -15.00 2.28
CA VAL A 193 12.23 -13.76 3.03
C VAL A 193 12.27 -14.06 4.53
N GLN A 194 13.08 -13.28 5.27
CA GLN A 194 13.21 -13.35 6.71
C GLN A 194 13.02 -11.96 7.31
N ILE A 195 12.07 -11.81 8.23
CA ILE A 195 11.84 -10.58 8.98
C ILE A 195 12.38 -10.80 10.39
N SER A 196 13.42 -10.04 10.75
CA SER A 196 14.16 -10.25 12.01
C SER A 196 13.47 -9.63 13.24
N ASP A 197 12.67 -8.60 13.07
CA ASP A 197 11.90 -7.97 14.16
C ASP A 197 10.49 -8.58 14.20
N PRO A 198 10.14 -9.36 15.25
CA PRO A 198 8.82 -9.99 15.35
C PRO A 198 7.65 -9.02 15.35
N VAL A 199 7.84 -7.76 15.78
CA VAL A 199 6.78 -6.73 15.76
C VAL A 199 6.38 -6.36 14.32
N LEU A 200 7.25 -6.65 13.35
CA LEU A 200 7.03 -6.36 11.93
C LEU A 200 6.44 -7.55 11.16
N ILE A 201 6.15 -8.65 11.82
CA ILE A 201 5.50 -9.80 11.22
C ILE A 201 3.98 -9.59 11.35
N GLU A 202 3.26 -9.62 10.23
CA GLU A 202 1.80 -9.55 10.26
C GLU A 202 1.23 -10.72 11.08
N PRO A 203 0.31 -10.46 12.02
CA PRO A 203 -0.34 -11.54 12.74
C PRO A 203 -1.13 -12.40 11.76
N GLU A 204 -1.05 -13.72 11.90
CA GLU A 204 -1.92 -14.64 11.16
C GLU A 204 -3.37 -14.25 11.46
N GLN A 205 -4.19 -14.09 10.43
CA GLN A 205 -5.61 -13.85 10.63
C GLN A 205 -6.24 -15.16 11.12
N GLU A 206 -6.62 -15.21 12.40
CA GLU A 206 -7.41 -16.29 12.99
C GLU A 206 -8.81 -16.41 12.37
#